data_AF-A0A7J3XK37-F1
#
_entry.id   AF-A0A7J3XK37-F1
#
_cell.length_a   1.000
_cell.length_b   1.000
_cell.length_c   1.000
_cell.angle_alpha   90.00
_cell.angle_beta   90.00
_cell.angle_gamma   90.00
#
_symmetry.space_group_name_H-M   'P 1'
#
loop_
_entity.id
_entity.type
_entity.pdbx_description
1 polymer ?
#
loop_
_entity_poly.entity_id
_entity_poly.type
_entity_poly.pdbx_seq_one_letter_code
_entity_poly.pdbx_strand_id
1 'polypeptide(L)'
;MMVLVRVAAIQAKPSGGLFTEKNLPRALELLDSVAKLEVDIAAFPEGYPSTGEKELCEKAREINSYVIATILQKTQAGKYGSTCILISPEGEVIGRQGKTTLLWVFEEGLFEPVDSLPLHNTAHGKVGILRCSEIIYPEPMSMLSMMGADVIFVVSNWNANVIHLWHRIILVRSWENWMPIVGVNTAEWVKSRLVYADFELEPRYGGHSIIVVPEDVSSMDEFIVRPYSGEKMFTEERLIKAKAGKDEEILVADIDLKRYSEFRWKAFFRNRKLKFNKPEKVFR
;
A
#
# COMPACT_ATOMS: atom_id res chain seq x y z
N MET A 1 -4.81 -20.04 -18.78
CA MET A 1 -3.49 -19.99 -18.11
C MET A 1 -3.64 -19.14 -16.87
N MET A 2 -3.15 -19.65 -15.73
CA MET A 2 -3.01 -18.89 -14.49
C MET A 2 -1.90 -17.86 -14.73
N VAL A 3 -2.24 -16.57 -14.65
CA VAL A 3 -1.26 -15.47 -14.76
C VAL A 3 -1.04 -14.97 -13.35
N LEU A 4 0.09 -15.38 -12.77
CA LEU A 4 0.50 -14.88 -11.47
C LEU A 4 1.17 -13.52 -11.65
N VAL A 5 0.87 -12.60 -10.74
CA VAL A 5 1.52 -11.29 -10.66
C VAL A 5 2.44 -11.32 -9.45
N ARG A 6 3.74 -11.14 -9.68
CA ARG A 6 4.76 -11.08 -8.64
C ARG A 6 4.84 -9.67 -8.10
N VAL A 7 4.49 -9.49 -6.83
CA VAL A 7 4.53 -8.19 -6.16
C VAL A 7 5.63 -8.15 -5.12
N ALA A 8 6.22 -6.96 -4.90
CA ALA A 8 7.19 -6.74 -3.84
C ALA A 8 6.82 -5.59 -2.90
N ALA A 9 6.96 -5.84 -1.60
CA ALA A 9 6.98 -4.81 -0.57
C ALA A 9 8.42 -4.57 -0.13
N ILE A 10 8.97 -3.40 -0.46
CA ILE A 10 10.34 -3.02 -0.10
C ILE A 10 10.29 -2.30 1.25
N GLN A 11 10.64 -2.99 2.33
CA GLN A 11 10.76 -2.42 3.68
C GLN A 11 12.07 -1.65 3.81
N ALA A 12 12.18 -0.50 3.14
CA ALA A 12 13.41 0.30 3.11
C ALA A 12 13.69 1.01 4.45
N LYS A 13 14.96 1.09 4.84
CA LYS A 13 15.39 1.83 6.03
C LYS A 13 15.75 3.28 5.67
N PRO A 14 15.07 4.28 6.26
CA PRO A 14 15.42 5.67 6.03
C PRO A 14 16.81 6.01 6.61
N SER A 15 17.65 6.68 5.83
CA SER A 15 18.98 7.14 6.21
C SER A 15 18.96 8.63 6.51
N GLY A 16 19.01 9.01 7.79
CA GLY A 16 18.90 10.42 8.20
C GLY A 16 17.49 11.00 8.13
N GLY A 17 16.46 10.15 8.05
CA GLY A 17 15.05 10.52 7.99
C GLY A 17 14.39 10.17 6.66
N LEU A 18 13.08 10.42 6.52
CA LEU A 18 12.32 10.13 5.29
C LEU A 18 12.60 11.11 4.15
N PHE A 19 12.71 12.39 4.50
CA PHE A 19 12.70 13.50 3.55
C PHE A 19 14.10 14.02 3.26
N THR A 20 14.95 13.14 2.73
CA THR A 20 16.36 13.43 2.48
C THR A 20 16.86 12.74 1.22
N GLU A 21 17.73 13.43 0.49
CA GLU A 21 18.41 12.93 -0.71
C GLU A 21 19.28 11.71 -0.42
N LYS A 22 19.68 11.49 0.85
CA LYS A 22 20.46 10.32 1.28
C LYS A 22 19.76 8.99 1.04
N ASN A 23 18.44 9.00 0.87
CA ASN A 23 17.66 7.78 0.64
C ASN A 23 17.75 7.29 -0.80
N LEU A 24 17.97 8.18 -1.78
CA LEU A 24 17.91 7.81 -3.20
C LEU A 24 18.94 6.73 -3.60
N PRO A 25 20.24 6.81 -3.23
CA PRO A 25 21.20 5.78 -3.60
C PRO A 25 20.79 4.39 -3.11
N ARG A 26 20.33 4.30 -1.85
CA ARG A 26 19.88 3.03 -1.28
C ARG A 26 18.61 2.51 -1.95
N ALA A 27 17.70 3.40 -2.36
CA ALA A 27 16.50 3.02 -3.10
C ALA A 27 16.85 2.38 -4.45
N LEU A 28 17.81 2.93 -5.17
CA LEU A 28 18.27 2.38 -6.45
C LEU A 28 18.93 0.99 -6.25
N GLU A 29 19.75 0.82 -5.21
CA GLU A 29 20.34 -0.48 -4.86
C GLU A 29 19.28 -1.54 -4.49
N LEU A 30 18.22 -1.13 -3.78
CA LEU A 30 17.09 -2.00 -3.45
C LEU A 30 16.34 -2.41 -4.73
N LEU A 31 16.17 -1.50 -5.70
CA LEU A 31 15.60 -1.82 -7.01
C LEU A 31 16.49 -2.77 -7.83
N ASP A 32 17.82 -2.64 -7.75
CA ASP A 32 18.73 -3.62 -8.36
C ASP A 32 18.59 -5.02 -7.72
N SER A 33 18.20 -5.08 -6.45
CA SER A 33 17.89 -6.35 -5.76
C SER A 33 16.52 -6.89 -6.21
N VAL A 34 15.53 -6.02 -6.40
CA VAL A 34 14.22 -6.37 -6.98
C VAL A 34 14.35 -6.92 -8.40
N ALA A 35 15.25 -6.37 -9.21
CA ALA A 35 15.49 -6.85 -10.58
C ALA A 35 15.83 -8.35 -10.64
N LYS A 36 16.55 -8.85 -9.63
CA LYS A 36 16.95 -10.27 -9.52
C LYS A 36 15.79 -11.19 -9.13
N LEU A 37 14.66 -10.62 -8.71
CA LEU A 37 13.48 -11.35 -8.22
C LEU A 37 12.37 -11.41 -9.28
N GLU A 38 12.56 -10.76 -10.44
CA GLU A 38 11.61 -10.75 -11.57
C GLU A 38 10.22 -10.26 -11.14
N VAL A 39 10.18 -9.17 -10.38
CA VAL A 39 8.95 -8.59 -9.82
C VAL A 39 8.20 -7.79 -10.87
N ASP A 40 6.88 -7.94 -10.95
CA ASP A 40 6.03 -7.15 -11.84
C ASP A 40 5.73 -5.76 -11.25
N ILE A 41 5.43 -5.69 -9.94
CA ILE A 41 5.09 -4.44 -9.24
C ILE A 41 5.81 -4.37 -7.89
N ALA A 42 6.68 -3.38 -7.72
CA ALA A 42 7.41 -3.14 -6.49
C ALA A 42 6.97 -1.83 -5.83
N ALA A 43 6.89 -1.81 -4.51
CA ALA A 43 6.47 -0.63 -3.77
C ALA A 43 7.40 -0.29 -2.62
N PHE A 44 7.76 0.98 -2.53
CA PHE A 44 8.44 1.62 -1.40
C PHE A 44 7.45 2.15 -0.36
N PRO A 45 7.89 2.40 0.88
CA PRO A 45 7.03 2.92 1.93
C PRO A 45 6.71 4.41 1.74
N GLU A 46 5.78 4.91 2.55
CA GLU A 46 5.41 6.32 2.52
C GLU A 46 6.62 7.21 2.82
N GLY A 47 6.78 8.24 2.00
CA GLY A 47 7.84 9.23 2.17
C GLY A 47 9.20 8.78 1.66
N TYR A 48 9.34 7.57 1.13
CA TYR A 48 10.62 7.04 0.62
C TYR A 48 10.59 6.87 -0.92
N PRO A 49 11.69 7.20 -1.64
CA PRO A 49 12.92 7.84 -1.17
C PRO A 49 12.82 9.36 -1.03
N SER A 50 11.65 9.96 -1.25
CA SER A 50 11.36 11.40 -1.22
C SER A 50 11.94 12.25 -2.34
N THR A 51 12.92 11.76 -3.10
CA THR A 51 13.62 12.49 -4.16
C THR A 51 13.96 11.56 -5.34
N GLY A 52 14.50 12.12 -6.43
CA GLY A 52 15.04 11.33 -7.53
C GLY A 52 14.00 10.71 -8.47
N GLU A 53 12.95 11.47 -8.83
CA GLU A 53 11.90 10.97 -9.74
C GLU A 53 12.46 10.47 -11.08
N LYS A 54 13.44 11.18 -11.66
CA LYS A 54 14.02 10.80 -12.96
C LYS A 54 14.80 9.50 -12.87
N GLU A 55 15.60 9.37 -11.82
CA GLU A 55 16.43 8.21 -11.52
C GLU A 55 15.55 6.98 -11.24
N LEU A 56 14.42 7.16 -10.53
CA LEU A 56 13.44 6.11 -10.33
C LEU A 56 12.76 5.70 -11.65
N CYS A 57 12.43 6.66 -12.53
CA CYS A 57 11.88 6.38 -13.86
C CYS A 57 12.85 5.59 -14.74
N GLU A 58 14.12 5.97 -14.75
CA GLU A 58 15.17 5.24 -15.47
C GLU A 58 15.32 3.83 -14.90
N LYS A 59 15.38 3.70 -13.57
CA LYS A 59 15.53 2.41 -12.92
C LYS A 59 14.33 1.48 -13.15
N ALA A 60 13.09 1.99 -13.09
CA ALA A 60 11.89 1.20 -13.39
C ALA A 60 11.93 0.62 -14.81
N ARG A 61 12.45 1.39 -15.78
CA ARG A 61 12.67 0.92 -17.14
C ARG A 61 13.73 -0.16 -17.24
N GLU A 62 14.87 0.04 -16.57
CA GLU A 62 15.97 -0.92 -16.56
C GLU A 62 15.55 -2.28 -15.99
N ILE A 63 14.74 -2.29 -14.93
CA ILE A 63 14.30 -3.52 -14.26
C ILE A 63 13.00 -4.10 -14.87
N ASN A 64 12.37 -3.37 -15.79
CA ASN A 64 11.10 -3.74 -16.43
C ASN A 64 9.98 -4.05 -15.41
N SER A 65 9.81 -3.18 -14.42
CA SER A 65 8.79 -3.33 -13.36
C SER A 65 8.03 -2.04 -13.15
N TYR A 66 6.77 -2.16 -12.70
CA TYR A 66 6.07 -1.03 -12.12
C TYR A 66 6.68 -0.70 -10.75
N VAL A 67 6.89 0.59 -10.47
CA VAL A 67 7.46 1.06 -9.20
C VAL A 67 6.55 2.09 -8.54
N ILE A 68 6.16 1.81 -7.30
CA ILE A 68 5.43 2.74 -6.43
C ILE A 68 6.43 3.39 -5.47
N ALA A 69 6.47 4.72 -5.45
CA ALA A 69 7.37 5.48 -4.58
C ALA A 69 6.72 6.78 -4.11
N THR A 70 7.31 7.43 -3.10
CA THR A 70 6.89 8.77 -2.66
C THR A 70 7.96 9.80 -2.96
N ILE A 71 7.57 10.94 -3.53
CA ILE A 71 8.43 12.09 -3.83
C ILE A 71 7.89 13.34 -3.15
N LEU A 72 8.80 14.21 -2.74
CA LEU A 72 8.46 15.55 -2.31
C LEU A 72 8.30 16.46 -3.53
N GLN A 73 7.20 17.18 -3.54
CA GLN A 73 6.91 18.20 -4.53
C GLN A 73 6.64 19.52 -3.82
N LYS A 74 7.23 20.60 -4.34
CA LYS A 74 6.87 21.94 -3.91
C LYS A 74 5.53 22.32 -4.54
N THR A 75 4.53 22.63 -3.73
CA THR A 75 3.22 23.09 -4.20
C THR A 75 3.32 24.51 -4.75
N GLN A 76 2.34 24.94 -5.55
CA GLN A 76 2.28 26.29 -6.09
C GLN A 76 2.22 27.37 -4.98
N ALA A 77 1.67 27.02 -3.81
CA ALA A 77 1.63 27.89 -2.63
C ALA A 77 2.96 27.92 -1.84
N GLY A 78 4.02 27.29 -2.34
CA GLY A 78 5.34 27.28 -1.70
C GLY A 78 5.48 26.31 -0.52
N LYS A 79 4.44 25.53 -0.19
CA LYS A 79 4.51 24.43 0.79
C LYS A 79 5.14 23.18 0.15
N TYR A 80 5.64 22.26 0.96
CA TYR A 80 6.08 20.95 0.47
C TYR A 80 4.96 19.93 0.66
N GLY A 81 4.49 19.33 -0.43
CA GLY A 81 3.62 18.16 -0.42
C GLY A 81 4.43 16.90 -0.68
N SER A 82 4.03 15.76 -0.11
CA SER A 82 4.52 14.47 -0.56
C SER A 82 3.48 13.84 -1.46
N THR A 83 3.90 13.32 -2.61
CA THR A 83 3.04 12.69 -3.61
C THR A 83 3.51 11.26 -3.82
N CYS A 84 2.58 10.31 -3.81
CA CYS A 84 2.87 8.95 -4.22
C CYS A 84 2.75 8.87 -5.74
N ILE A 85 3.73 8.24 -6.39
CA ILE A 85 3.74 8.03 -7.82
C ILE A 85 3.74 6.55 -8.15
N LEU A 86 3.18 6.23 -9.31
CA LEU A 86 3.32 4.94 -9.96
C LEU A 86 4.07 5.14 -11.28
N ILE A 87 5.20 4.47 -11.42
CA ILE A 87 6.05 4.47 -12.60
C ILE A 87 5.83 3.17 -13.36
N SER A 88 5.72 3.24 -14.69
CA SER A 88 5.57 2.08 -15.56
C SER A 88 6.92 1.45 -15.95
N PRO A 89 6.94 0.21 -16.48
CA PRO A 89 8.13 -0.42 -17.04
C PRO A 89 8.75 0.33 -18.23
N GLU A 90 8.04 1.29 -18.84
CA GLU A 90 8.58 2.19 -19.86
C GLU A 90 9.32 3.38 -19.25
N GLY A 91 9.33 3.51 -17.92
CA GLY A 91 9.91 4.60 -17.16
C GLY A 91 9.07 5.88 -17.21
N GLU A 92 7.75 5.76 -17.37
CA GLU A 92 6.81 6.88 -17.36
C GLU A 92 6.03 6.94 -16.04
N VAL A 93 5.82 8.14 -15.50
CA VAL A 93 4.94 8.32 -14.34
C VAL A 93 3.48 8.31 -14.79
N ILE A 94 2.82 7.16 -14.62
CA ILE A 94 1.42 6.92 -15.01
C ILE A 94 0.41 7.21 -13.89
N GLY A 95 0.89 7.53 -12.69
CA GLY A 95 0.07 7.91 -11.56
C GLY A 95 0.79 8.91 -10.65
N ARG A 96 0.07 9.94 -10.21
CA ARG A 96 0.47 10.84 -9.12
C ARG A 96 -0.74 11.07 -8.23
N GLN A 97 -0.59 10.81 -6.93
CA GLN A 97 -1.66 11.03 -5.98
C GLN A 97 -1.15 11.64 -4.66
N GLY A 98 -1.89 12.63 -4.20
CA GLY A 98 -1.78 13.16 -2.84
C GLY A 98 -2.39 12.18 -1.84
N LYS A 99 -2.72 12.69 -0.65
CA LYS A 99 -3.35 11.92 0.42
C LYS A 99 -4.76 12.45 0.63
N THR A 100 -5.78 11.60 0.65
CA THR A 100 -7.17 12.01 0.86
C THR A 100 -7.53 12.14 2.34
N THR A 101 -6.80 11.45 3.22
CA THR A 101 -7.12 11.40 4.64
C THR A 101 -5.88 11.61 5.51
N LEU A 102 -5.79 12.79 6.11
CA LEU A 102 -4.68 13.17 6.97
C LEU A 102 -4.82 12.59 8.39
N LEU A 103 -3.69 12.23 8.99
CA LEU A 103 -3.62 11.74 10.35
C LEU A 103 -3.68 12.89 11.37
N TRP A 104 -4.89 13.34 11.67
CA TRP A 104 -5.26 14.27 12.75
C TRP A 104 -4.19 15.35 12.98
N VAL A 105 -3.73 15.50 14.22
CA VAL A 105 -2.77 16.51 14.69
C VAL A 105 -1.34 16.36 14.14
N PHE A 106 -0.99 15.23 13.52
CA PHE A 106 0.39 14.97 13.09
C PHE A 106 0.67 15.43 11.65
N GLU A 107 -0.37 15.58 10.84
CA GLU A 107 -0.27 15.99 9.43
C GLU A 107 -0.99 17.31 9.15
N GLU A 108 -1.82 17.78 10.08
CA GLU A 108 -2.49 19.07 10.01
C GLU A 108 -1.46 20.20 9.88
N GLY A 109 -1.64 21.05 8.86
CA GLY A 109 -0.72 22.16 8.54
C GLY A 109 0.50 21.78 7.69
N LEU A 110 0.82 20.48 7.56
CA LEU A 110 1.91 19.99 6.69
C LEU A 110 1.42 19.64 5.28
N PHE A 111 0.22 19.07 5.17
CA PHE A 111 -0.37 18.63 3.91
C PHE A 111 -1.79 19.17 3.74
N GLU A 112 -2.24 19.23 2.49
CA GLU A 112 -3.62 19.52 2.13
C GLU A 112 -4.24 18.22 1.58
N PRO A 113 -5.40 17.77 2.11
CA PRO A 113 -6.04 16.57 1.61
C PRO A 113 -6.53 16.78 0.16
N VAL A 114 -6.54 15.71 -0.63
CA VAL A 114 -7.07 15.73 -2.00
C VAL A 114 -8.42 15.00 -2.10
N ASP A 115 -9.20 15.32 -3.12
CA ASP A 115 -10.60 14.87 -3.24
C ASP A 115 -10.80 13.55 -4.00
N SER A 116 -9.72 12.82 -4.33
CA SER A 116 -9.83 11.62 -5.16
C SER A 116 -8.81 10.52 -4.82
N LEU A 117 -9.28 9.27 -4.90
CA LEU A 117 -8.50 8.03 -4.83
C LEU A 117 -8.57 7.34 -6.20
N PRO A 118 -7.61 7.60 -7.11
CA PRO A 118 -7.62 7.02 -8.44
C PRO A 118 -7.28 5.52 -8.44
N LEU A 119 -7.75 4.81 -9.47
CA LEU A 119 -7.20 3.52 -9.86
C LEU A 119 -6.22 3.72 -11.01
N HIS A 120 -5.12 2.99 -10.97
CA HIS A 120 -4.12 3.01 -12.02
C HIS A 120 -4.18 1.72 -12.83
N ASN A 121 -4.31 1.84 -14.15
CA ASN A 121 -4.30 0.67 -15.03
C ASN A 121 -2.85 0.25 -15.29
N THR A 122 -2.58 -1.05 -15.14
CA THR A 122 -1.30 -1.68 -15.47
C THR A 122 -1.54 -2.87 -16.40
N ALA A 123 -0.48 -3.44 -16.98
CA ALA A 123 -0.58 -4.69 -17.72
C ALA A 123 -1.09 -5.87 -16.86
N HIS A 124 -0.99 -5.76 -15.54
CA HIS A 124 -1.32 -6.81 -14.58
C HIS A 124 -2.69 -6.63 -13.89
N GLY A 125 -3.42 -5.55 -14.21
CA GLY A 125 -4.71 -5.21 -13.60
C GLY A 125 -4.75 -3.79 -13.06
N LYS A 126 -5.82 -3.46 -12.34
CA LYS A 126 -6.02 -2.15 -11.71
C LYS A 126 -5.37 -2.11 -10.34
N VAL A 127 -4.45 -1.17 -10.15
CA VAL A 127 -3.75 -0.95 -8.89
C VAL A 127 -4.40 0.21 -8.14
N GLY A 128 -4.83 -0.05 -6.91
CA GLY A 128 -5.16 0.99 -5.94
C GLY A 128 -3.99 1.26 -5.01
N ILE A 129 -3.84 2.49 -4.55
CA ILE A 129 -2.79 2.86 -3.61
C ILE A 129 -3.41 3.64 -2.46
N LEU A 130 -3.20 3.17 -1.24
CA LEU A 130 -3.52 3.87 -0.01
C LEU A 130 -2.24 4.31 0.70
N ARG A 131 -2.31 5.45 1.36
CA ARG A 131 -1.21 6.07 2.09
C ARG A 131 -1.48 6.05 3.59
N CYS A 132 -0.72 5.22 4.29
CA CYS A 132 -0.64 5.15 5.74
C CYS A 132 -1.99 5.24 6.45
N SER A 133 -2.36 6.41 6.98
CA SER A 133 -3.60 6.63 7.73
C SER A 133 -4.87 6.30 6.97
N GLU A 134 -4.87 6.33 5.64
CA GLU A 134 -6.05 5.96 4.84
C GLU A 134 -6.54 4.53 5.11
N ILE A 135 -5.66 3.61 5.51
CA ILE A 135 -6.05 2.23 5.83
C ILE A 135 -6.82 2.10 7.15
N ILE A 136 -6.64 3.07 8.07
CA ILE A 136 -7.36 3.09 9.36
C ILE A 136 -8.86 3.17 9.10
N TYR A 137 -9.24 3.94 8.09
CA TYR A 137 -10.61 4.17 7.68
C TYR A 137 -11.08 3.07 6.71
N PRO A 138 -12.27 2.48 6.90
CA PRO A 138 -12.79 1.47 5.97
C PRO A 138 -13.19 2.03 4.60
N GLU A 139 -13.52 3.33 4.52
CA GLU A 139 -14.07 3.97 3.33
C GLU A 139 -13.09 3.99 2.15
N PRO A 140 -11.83 4.44 2.27
CA PRO A 140 -10.87 4.44 1.16
C PRO A 140 -10.68 3.05 0.54
N MET A 141 -10.52 2.04 1.39
CA MET A 141 -10.36 0.64 0.98
C MET A 141 -11.60 0.13 0.23
N SER A 142 -12.78 0.38 0.79
CA SER A 142 -14.05 -0.04 0.20
C SER A 142 -14.30 0.65 -1.14
N MET A 143 -13.99 1.94 -1.24
CA MET A 143 -14.10 2.70 -2.48
C MET A 143 -13.22 2.12 -3.58
N LEU A 144 -11.91 1.94 -3.34
CA LEU A 144 -11.00 1.36 -4.34
C LEU A 144 -11.44 -0.06 -4.76
N SER A 145 -11.86 -0.89 -3.80
CA SER A 145 -12.38 -2.23 -4.08
C SER A 145 -13.61 -2.20 -4.99
N MET A 146 -14.58 -1.32 -4.70
CA MET A 146 -15.81 -1.18 -5.48
C MET A 146 -15.61 -0.46 -6.82
N MET A 147 -14.57 0.36 -6.96
CA MET A 147 -14.13 0.92 -8.24
C MET A 147 -13.43 -0.13 -9.12
N GLY A 148 -13.08 -1.28 -8.54
CA GLY A 148 -12.54 -2.44 -9.23
C GLY A 148 -11.02 -2.56 -9.19
N ALA A 149 -10.36 -2.13 -8.11
CA ALA A 149 -8.96 -2.48 -7.87
C ALA A 149 -8.78 -4.01 -7.89
N ASP A 150 -7.74 -4.52 -8.51
CA ASP A 150 -7.38 -5.94 -8.46
C ASP A 150 -6.39 -6.22 -7.31
N VAL A 151 -5.56 -5.24 -6.95
CA VAL A 151 -4.66 -5.23 -5.79
C VAL A 151 -4.59 -3.82 -5.20
N ILE A 152 -4.41 -3.73 -3.89
CA ILE A 152 -4.19 -2.45 -3.20
C ILE A 152 -2.84 -2.46 -2.48
N PHE A 153 -2.00 -1.47 -2.78
CA PHE A 153 -0.78 -1.21 -2.04
C PHE A 153 -1.06 -0.20 -0.92
N VAL A 154 -0.61 -0.49 0.28
CA VAL A 154 -0.70 0.43 1.42
C VAL A 154 0.71 0.85 1.79
N VAL A 155 1.13 2.02 1.31
CA VAL A 155 2.47 2.56 1.58
C VAL A 155 2.42 3.37 2.87
N SER A 156 3.28 3.04 3.83
CA SER A 156 3.16 3.52 5.21
C SER A 156 4.49 3.88 5.83
N ASN A 157 4.42 4.79 6.80
CA ASN A 157 5.42 4.94 7.85
C ASN A 157 4.70 4.86 9.20
N TRP A 158 4.35 3.64 9.60
CA TRP A 158 3.49 3.35 10.75
C TRP A 158 4.27 3.44 12.07
N ASN A 159 3.62 3.92 13.12
CA ASN A 159 4.24 4.05 14.44
C ASN A 159 4.47 2.66 15.07
N ALA A 160 5.72 2.37 15.43
CA ALA A 160 6.15 1.07 15.95
C ALA A 160 5.47 0.72 17.29
N ASN A 161 5.07 1.71 18.09
CA ASN A 161 4.39 1.49 19.36
C ASN A 161 2.94 0.98 19.19
N VAL A 162 2.34 1.18 18.02
CA VAL A 162 0.99 0.68 17.67
C VAL A 162 1.04 -0.32 16.51
N ILE A 163 2.18 -0.96 16.30
CA ILE A 163 2.40 -1.90 15.19
C ILE A 163 1.51 -3.15 15.30
N HIS A 164 1.06 -3.51 16.50
CA HIS A 164 0.13 -4.62 16.71
C HIS A 164 -1.24 -4.40 16.04
N LEU A 165 -1.61 -3.15 15.71
CA LEU A 165 -2.83 -2.84 14.96
C LEU A 165 -2.63 -2.98 13.44
N TRP A 166 -1.41 -2.84 12.95
CA TRP A 166 -1.10 -2.80 11.50
C TRP A 166 -1.60 -4.05 10.77
N HIS A 167 -1.16 -5.24 11.21
CA HIS A 167 -1.60 -6.51 10.61
C HIS A 167 -3.09 -6.77 10.81
N ARG A 168 -3.63 -6.41 11.98
CA ARG A 168 -5.07 -6.60 12.27
C ARG A 168 -5.94 -5.79 11.30
N ILE A 169 -5.60 -4.52 11.10
CA ILE A 169 -6.33 -3.65 10.18
C ILE A 169 -6.21 -4.19 8.76
N ILE A 170 -5.01 -4.54 8.29
CA ILE A 170 -4.80 -5.07 6.93
C ILE A 170 -5.58 -6.36 6.69
N LEU A 171 -5.56 -7.29 7.64
CA LEU A 171 -6.31 -8.55 7.53
C LEU A 171 -7.82 -8.29 7.46
N VAL A 172 -8.34 -7.40 8.31
CA VAL A 172 -9.76 -7.01 8.28
C VAL A 172 -10.13 -6.34 6.95
N ARG A 173 -9.28 -5.42 6.45
CA ARG A 173 -9.49 -4.69 5.19
C ARG A 173 -9.48 -5.63 3.99
N SER A 174 -8.58 -6.61 4.00
CA SER A 174 -8.51 -7.66 2.97
C SER A 174 -9.77 -8.53 2.98
N TRP A 175 -10.19 -8.97 4.17
CA TRP A 175 -11.38 -9.80 4.36
C TRP A 175 -12.66 -9.11 3.94
N GLU A 176 -12.94 -7.91 4.46
CA GLU A 176 -14.22 -7.22 4.22
C GLU A 176 -14.40 -6.76 2.76
N ASN A 177 -13.32 -6.76 1.97
CA ASN A 177 -13.30 -6.35 0.57
C ASN A 177 -12.94 -7.48 -0.41
N TRP A 178 -12.62 -8.68 0.07
CA TRP A 178 -12.03 -9.76 -0.73
C TRP A 178 -10.88 -9.28 -1.62
N MET A 179 -9.87 -8.67 -1.01
CA MET A 179 -8.85 -7.89 -1.71
C MET A 179 -7.43 -8.33 -1.35
N PRO A 180 -6.59 -8.64 -2.34
CA PRO A 180 -5.14 -8.71 -2.15
C PRO A 180 -4.58 -7.36 -1.72
N ILE A 181 -3.81 -7.34 -0.62
CA ILE A 181 -3.19 -6.12 -0.09
C ILE A 181 -1.68 -6.32 0.09
N VAL A 182 -0.91 -5.36 -0.40
CA VAL A 182 0.54 -5.27 -0.18
C VAL A 182 0.80 -4.11 0.77
N GLY A 183 0.96 -4.41 2.06
CA GLY A 183 1.28 -3.43 3.09
C GLY A 183 2.79 -3.20 3.19
N VAL A 184 3.23 -2.01 2.82
CA VAL A 184 4.64 -1.62 2.82
C VAL A 184 4.88 -0.59 3.92
N ASN A 185 5.77 -0.91 4.85
CA ASN A 185 6.21 0.01 5.89
C ASN A 185 7.71 0.27 5.74
N THR A 186 8.23 1.34 6.36
CA THR A 186 9.69 1.51 6.51
C THR A 186 10.28 0.38 7.36
N ALA A 187 11.59 0.12 7.28
CA ALA A 187 12.27 -0.63 8.34
C ALA A 187 12.27 0.19 9.63
N GLU A 188 12.43 -0.44 10.80
CA GLU A 188 12.36 0.27 12.07
C GLU A 188 13.42 1.38 12.14
N TRP A 189 12.97 2.61 12.41
CA TRP A 189 13.83 3.77 12.54
C TRP A 189 13.28 4.74 13.59
N VAL A 190 14.18 5.58 14.11
CA VAL A 190 13.86 6.61 15.11
C VAL A 190 13.79 7.95 14.41
N LYS A 191 12.64 8.63 14.50
CA LYS A 191 12.52 10.01 14.04
C LYS A 191 13.28 10.92 15.00
N SER A 192 14.16 11.75 14.46
CA SER A 192 14.96 12.68 15.27
C SER A 192 14.07 13.56 16.15
N ARG A 193 14.43 13.65 17.44
CA ARG A 193 13.89 14.48 18.53
C ARG A 193 12.67 15.32 18.15
N LEU A 194 11.50 14.87 18.60
CA LEU A 194 10.25 15.63 18.53
C LEU A 194 10.02 16.30 19.89
N VAL A 195 9.91 17.62 19.92
CA VAL A 195 9.47 18.34 21.13
C VAL A 195 7.99 18.68 20.95
N TYR A 196 7.15 18.22 21.87
CA TYR A 196 5.72 18.53 21.90
C TYR A 196 5.35 19.08 23.28
N ALA A 197 4.97 20.36 23.33
CA ALA A 197 4.88 21.12 24.58
C ALA A 197 6.18 20.97 25.39
N ASP A 198 6.10 20.48 26.62
CA ASP A 198 7.26 20.27 27.51
C ASP A 198 7.85 18.85 27.43
N PHE A 199 7.41 18.03 26.48
CA PHE A 199 7.87 16.65 26.33
C PHE A 199 8.90 16.51 25.20
N GLU A 200 10.02 15.86 25.51
CA GLU A 200 10.95 15.35 24.50
C GLU A 200 10.60 13.90 24.15
N LEU A 201 10.35 13.66 22.86
CA LEU A 201 9.89 12.39 22.33
C LEU A 201 10.84 11.87 21.26
N GLU A 202 11.04 10.55 21.25
CA GLU A 202 11.78 9.82 20.22
C GLU A 202 10.88 8.76 19.58
N PRO A 203 9.95 9.18 18.70
CA PRO A 203 8.98 8.24 18.15
C PRO A 203 9.65 7.27 17.18
N ARG A 204 9.35 5.99 17.38
CA ARG A 204 9.79 4.88 16.53
C ARG A 204 8.74 4.58 15.48
N TYR A 205 9.18 4.33 14.26
CA TYR A 205 8.32 3.98 13.13
C TYR A 205 8.90 2.77 12.40
N GLY A 206 8.06 2.12 11.60
CA GLY A 206 8.49 1.05 10.69
C GLY A 206 8.34 -0.37 11.25
N GLY A 207 8.89 -1.30 10.49
CA GLY A 207 8.81 -2.75 10.66
C GLY A 207 7.52 -3.36 10.08
N HIS A 208 7.55 -4.67 9.96
CA HIS A 208 6.39 -5.51 9.80
C HIS A 208 5.54 -5.24 8.54
N SER A 209 6.18 -4.96 7.41
CA SER A 209 5.56 -5.06 6.09
C SER A 209 4.93 -6.44 5.90
N ILE A 210 3.88 -6.52 5.09
CA ILE A 210 3.05 -7.73 4.97
C ILE A 210 2.40 -7.81 3.59
N ILE A 211 2.32 -9.01 3.03
CA ILE A 211 1.53 -9.30 1.83
C ILE A 211 0.42 -10.24 2.24
N VAL A 212 -0.83 -9.81 2.04
CA VAL A 212 -2.02 -10.61 2.37
C VAL A 212 -2.90 -10.81 1.14
N VAL A 213 -3.55 -11.96 1.10
CA VAL A 213 -4.60 -12.28 0.14
C VAL A 213 -5.84 -12.73 0.90
N PRO A 214 -7.05 -12.60 0.31
CA PRO A 214 -8.22 -13.22 0.89
C PRO A 214 -8.11 -14.75 0.76
N GLU A 215 -8.98 -15.45 1.47
CA GLU A 215 -8.99 -16.92 1.50
C GLU A 215 -9.05 -17.50 0.10
N ASP A 216 -8.29 -18.58 -0.10
CA ASP A 216 -8.28 -19.26 -1.38
C ASP A 216 -9.44 -20.25 -1.44
N VAL A 217 -10.50 -19.86 -2.15
CA VAL A 217 -11.65 -20.71 -2.47
C VAL A 217 -11.86 -20.74 -3.98
N SER A 218 -12.28 -21.89 -4.49
CA SER A 218 -12.50 -22.16 -5.90
C SER A 218 -13.95 -21.94 -6.33
N SER A 219 -14.90 -21.92 -5.38
CA SER A 219 -16.33 -21.78 -5.64
C SER A 219 -17.10 -21.22 -4.44
N MET A 220 -18.34 -20.80 -4.68
CA MET A 220 -19.26 -20.42 -3.61
C MET A 220 -19.63 -21.60 -2.71
N ASP A 221 -19.78 -22.80 -3.30
CA ASP A 221 -20.09 -24.01 -2.53
C ASP A 221 -18.97 -24.33 -1.55
N GLU A 222 -17.71 -24.21 -1.99
CA GLU A 222 -16.55 -24.36 -1.11
C GLU A 222 -16.57 -23.32 0.03
N PHE A 223 -16.83 -22.05 -0.30
CA PHE A 223 -16.92 -20.97 0.67
C PHE A 223 -18.06 -21.18 1.69
N ILE A 224 -19.16 -21.80 1.28
CA ILE A 224 -20.29 -22.14 2.15
C ILE A 224 -19.97 -23.35 3.02
N VAL A 225 -19.42 -24.42 2.45
CA VAL A 225 -19.29 -25.72 3.15
C VAL A 225 -18.16 -25.71 4.18
N ARG A 226 -16.99 -25.15 3.85
CA ARG A 226 -15.78 -25.24 4.68
C ARG A 226 -15.94 -24.65 6.10
N PRO A 227 -16.64 -23.52 6.32
CA PRO A 227 -16.89 -23.02 7.67
C PRO A 227 -17.72 -23.98 8.54
N TYR A 228 -18.61 -24.78 7.93
CA TYR A 228 -19.48 -25.73 8.64
C TYR A 228 -18.91 -27.15 8.71
N SER A 229 -17.76 -27.42 8.08
CA SER A 229 -17.08 -28.73 8.13
C SER A 229 -16.12 -28.87 9.31
N GLY A 230 -16.02 -27.86 10.19
CA GLY A 230 -15.06 -27.79 11.29
C GLY A 230 -13.66 -27.34 10.87
N GLU A 231 -13.47 -26.93 9.60
CA GLU A 231 -12.21 -26.37 9.13
C GLU A 231 -12.04 -24.93 9.64
N LYS A 232 -10.83 -24.59 10.09
CA LYS A 232 -10.47 -23.21 10.40
C LYS A 232 -10.14 -22.45 9.11
N MET A 233 -10.98 -21.48 8.78
CA MET A 233 -10.78 -20.56 7.67
C MET A 233 -10.32 -19.19 8.17
N PHE A 234 -9.77 -18.38 7.27
CA PHE A 234 -9.34 -17.00 7.52
C PHE A 234 -8.28 -16.88 8.60
N THR A 235 -7.41 -17.88 8.75
CA THR A 235 -6.29 -17.83 9.68
C THR A 235 -5.10 -17.09 9.08
N GLU A 236 -4.23 -16.55 9.92
CA GLU A 236 -3.05 -15.81 9.46
C GLU A 236 -2.18 -16.64 8.50
N GLU A 237 -2.01 -17.94 8.75
CA GLU A 237 -1.19 -18.84 7.92
C GLU A 237 -1.72 -18.98 6.49
N ARG A 238 -3.04 -18.79 6.30
CA ARG A 238 -3.70 -18.93 5.00
C ARG A 238 -3.70 -17.61 4.23
N LEU A 239 -3.89 -16.51 4.95
CA LEU A 239 -4.05 -15.17 4.39
C LEU A 239 -2.72 -14.46 4.16
N ILE A 240 -1.73 -14.65 5.03
CA ILE A 240 -0.43 -13.96 4.96
C ILE A 240 0.50 -14.75 4.03
N LYS A 241 0.94 -14.11 2.94
CA LYS A 241 1.90 -14.69 1.99
C LYS A 241 3.34 -14.36 2.31
N ALA A 242 3.59 -13.19 2.88
CA ALA A 242 4.90 -12.78 3.36
C ALA A 242 4.75 -11.77 4.50
N LYS A 243 5.69 -11.78 5.45
CA LYS A 243 5.71 -10.89 6.61
C LYS A 243 7.15 -10.59 7.00
N ALA A 244 7.48 -9.32 7.12
CA ALA A 244 8.80 -8.85 7.52
C ALA A 244 8.93 -8.79 9.05
N GLY A 245 10.18 -8.84 9.50
CA GLY A 245 10.59 -8.40 10.83
C GLY A 245 10.71 -6.88 10.90
N LYS A 246 11.69 -6.41 11.67
CA LYS A 246 11.93 -4.98 11.91
C LYS A 246 12.98 -4.38 10.97
N ASP A 247 13.79 -5.21 10.36
CA ASP A 247 14.98 -4.79 9.63
C ASP A 247 14.66 -4.44 8.17
N GLU A 248 15.67 -4.01 7.41
CA GLU A 248 15.48 -3.74 5.98
C GLU A 248 15.32 -5.05 5.22
N GLU A 249 14.17 -5.22 4.56
CA GLU A 249 13.76 -6.48 3.94
C GLU A 249 12.99 -6.22 2.64
N ILE A 250 13.03 -7.17 1.70
CA ILE A 250 12.17 -7.17 0.51
C ILE A 250 11.29 -8.41 0.60
N LEU A 251 9.99 -8.21 0.72
CA LEU A 251 9.01 -9.30 0.67
C LEU A 251 8.53 -9.47 -0.76
N VAL A 252 8.38 -10.71 -1.20
CA VAL A 252 7.85 -11.05 -2.53
C VAL A 252 6.76 -12.10 -2.39
N ALA A 253 5.71 -11.99 -3.19
CA ALA A 253 4.71 -13.04 -3.35
C ALA A 253 4.13 -13.04 -4.76
N ASP A 254 3.75 -14.23 -5.21
CA ASP A 254 3.00 -14.43 -6.46
C ASP A 254 1.50 -14.47 -6.16
N ILE A 255 0.71 -13.65 -6.85
CA ILE A 255 -0.73 -13.49 -6.60
C ILE A 255 -1.53 -13.68 -7.89
N ASP A 256 -2.54 -14.54 -7.88
CA ASP A 256 -3.53 -14.65 -8.95
C ASP A 256 -4.61 -13.55 -8.80
N LEU A 257 -4.27 -12.34 -9.24
CA LEU A 257 -5.17 -11.18 -9.14
C LEU A 257 -6.50 -11.41 -9.85
N LYS A 258 -6.48 -12.08 -11.00
CA LYS A 258 -7.67 -12.36 -11.80
C LYS A 258 -8.63 -13.24 -11.04
N ARG A 259 -8.15 -14.32 -10.42
CA ARG A 259 -8.99 -15.23 -9.61
C ARG A 259 -9.69 -14.49 -8.48
N TYR A 260 -8.96 -13.67 -7.73
CA TYR A 260 -9.54 -12.90 -6.62
C TYR A 260 -10.57 -11.88 -7.10
N SER A 261 -10.27 -11.18 -8.20
CA SER A 261 -11.20 -10.23 -8.82
C SER A 261 -12.47 -10.93 -9.30
N GLU A 262 -12.36 -12.06 -10.00
CA GLU A 262 -13.51 -12.83 -10.47
C GLU A 262 -14.39 -13.34 -9.33
N PHE A 263 -13.80 -13.94 -8.29
CA PHE A 263 -14.57 -14.39 -7.13
C PHE A 263 -15.25 -13.21 -6.44
N ARG A 264 -14.53 -12.10 -6.23
CA ARG A 264 -15.08 -10.92 -5.56
C ARG A 264 -16.34 -10.41 -6.27
N TRP A 265 -16.30 -10.29 -7.60
CA TRP A 265 -17.41 -9.78 -8.39
C TRP A 265 -18.56 -10.78 -8.57
N LYS A 266 -18.25 -12.06 -8.84
CA LYS A 266 -19.28 -13.08 -9.09
C LYS A 266 -19.95 -13.59 -7.81
N ALA A 267 -19.20 -13.63 -6.70
CA ALA A 267 -19.61 -14.28 -5.46
C ALA A 267 -19.70 -13.29 -4.30
N PHE A 268 -18.58 -12.69 -3.89
CA PHE A 268 -18.51 -11.93 -2.63
C PHE A 268 -19.44 -10.71 -2.59
N PHE A 269 -19.52 -9.96 -3.70
CA PHE A 269 -20.41 -8.80 -3.82
C PHE A 269 -21.83 -9.11 -4.27
N ARG A 270 -22.15 -10.37 -4.64
CA ARG A 270 -23.45 -10.75 -5.24
C ARG A 270 -24.67 -10.31 -4.41
N ASN A 271 -24.55 -10.32 -3.09
CA ASN A 271 -25.65 -9.99 -2.18
C ASN A 271 -25.58 -8.56 -1.62
N ARG A 272 -24.63 -7.73 -2.04
CA ARG A 272 -24.55 -6.32 -1.63
C ARG A 272 -25.56 -5.51 -2.44
N LYS A 273 -26.66 -5.14 -1.80
CA LYS A 273 -27.72 -4.29 -2.39
C LYS A 273 -27.50 -2.79 -2.20
N LEU A 274 -26.45 -2.39 -1.47
CA LEU A 274 -26.11 -0.99 -1.23
C LEU A 274 -25.76 -0.33 -2.56
N LYS A 275 -26.73 0.40 -3.12
CA LYS A 275 -26.50 1.42 -4.13
C LYS A 275 -26.11 2.67 -3.35
N PHE A 276 -24.89 3.17 -3.52
CA PHE A 276 -24.51 4.47 -2.98
C PHE A 276 -25.37 5.52 -3.68
N ASN A 277 -26.45 5.95 -3.03
CA ASN A 277 -27.11 7.19 -3.41
C ASN A 277 -26.16 8.32 -3.04
N LYS A 278 -25.93 9.26 -3.98
CA LYS A 278 -25.30 10.54 -3.68
C LYS A 278 -25.99 11.14 -2.45
N PRO A 279 -25.27 11.60 -1.42
CA PRO A 279 -25.85 12.58 -0.51
C PRO A 279 -26.21 13.80 -1.35
N GLU A 280 -27.50 14.03 -1.58
CA GLU A 280 -27.94 15.36 -2.00
C GLU A 280 -27.65 16.30 -0.83
N LYS A 281 -26.55 17.05 -0.95
CA LYS A 281 -26.08 18.11 -0.04
C LYS A 281 -25.81 17.72 1.41
N VAL A 282 -24.54 17.54 1.73
CA VAL A 282 -23.94 17.89 3.04
C VAL A 282 -22.53 18.37 2.66
N PHE A 283 -22.13 19.64 2.73
CA PHE A 283 -22.18 20.62 3.82
C PHE A 283 -22.42 22.04 3.28
N ARG A 284 -22.95 22.94 4.12
CA ARG A 284 -22.92 24.41 3.92
C ARG A 284 -21.61 24.96 4.43
#